data_AF-A0A4Y6UJC5-F1
#
_entry.id   AF-A0A4Y6UJC5-F1
#
_cell.length_a   1.000
_cell.length_b   1.000
_cell.length_c   1.000
_cell.angle_alpha   90.00
_cell.angle_beta   90.00
_cell.angle_gamma   90.00
#
_symmetry.space_group_name_H-M   'P 1'
#
loop_
_entity.id
_entity.type
_entity.pdbx_description
1 polymer ?
#
loop_
_entity_poly.entity_id
_entity_poly.type
_entity_poly.pdbx_seq_one_letter_code
_entity_poly.pdbx_strand_id
1 'polypeptide(L)'
;MTDTTTKRLWFMDWHGWVLDHNLARDFFSRHPFQPGSYPGLSIIVPSDFTLPTEVTFKKQISMPRAFPLLTMGDAGENLVFFKNEKTNTYMSSSPHEKSREITLDSPNCAGWEYFLPLSENLLRGISSLLVPSALTIVDSASQSVLSTLKIHDGFIGQLSETSFALNENLEALEKIGSLPAGSSTEITFLKHQSHEPWILNISRPLA
;
A
#
# COMPACT_ATOMS: atom_id res chain seq x y z
N MET A 1 -27.25 -10.01 -17.18
CA MET A 1 -26.15 -10.29 -16.23
C MET A 1 -25.24 -9.08 -16.30
N THR A 2 -25.28 -8.20 -15.31
CA THR A 2 -24.30 -7.13 -15.16
C THR A 2 -22.97 -7.79 -14.88
N ASP A 3 -22.02 -7.64 -15.80
CA ASP A 3 -20.65 -8.12 -15.63
C ASP A 3 -20.00 -7.25 -14.54
N THR A 4 -20.08 -7.71 -13.29
CA THR A 4 -19.52 -6.97 -12.15
C THR A 4 -18.01 -7.15 -12.20
N THR A 5 -17.32 -6.17 -12.79
CA THR A 5 -15.86 -6.10 -12.73
C THR A 5 -15.42 -6.09 -11.27
N THR A 6 -14.40 -6.89 -10.95
CA THR A 6 -13.81 -6.96 -9.62
C THR A 6 -12.39 -6.44 -9.65
N LYS A 7 -11.92 -5.93 -8.51
CA LYS A 7 -10.53 -5.53 -8.32
C LYS A 7 -9.95 -6.23 -7.09
N ARG A 8 -8.65 -6.52 -7.18
CA ARG A 8 -7.86 -7.07 -6.08
C ARG A 8 -7.13 -5.93 -5.38
N LEU A 9 -7.17 -5.94 -4.05
CA LEU A 9 -6.47 -4.98 -3.21
C LEU A 9 -5.55 -5.70 -2.23
N TRP A 10 -4.36 -5.16 -2.08
CA TRP A 10 -3.41 -5.50 -1.01
C TRP A 10 -3.35 -4.35 -0.01
N PHE A 11 -2.61 -4.53 1.09
CA PHE A 11 -2.62 -3.55 2.17
C PHE A 11 -1.23 -3.35 2.74
N MET A 12 -0.82 -2.08 2.82
CA MET A 12 0.34 -1.65 3.57
C MET A 12 -0.11 -1.16 4.94
N ASP A 13 0.60 -1.52 6.00
CA ASP A 13 0.35 -1.03 7.34
C ASP A 13 1.06 0.31 7.61
N TRP A 14 0.81 0.87 8.79
CA TRP A 14 1.42 2.13 9.25
C TRP A 14 2.95 2.18 9.11
N HIS A 15 3.63 1.04 9.18
CA HIS A 15 5.08 0.92 9.19
C HIS A 15 5.68 0.69 7.79
N GLY A 16 4.86 0.80 6.74
CA GLY A 16 5.31 0.55 5.38
C GLY A 16 5.47 -0.93 5.02
N TRP A 17 5.01 -1.83 5.89
CA TRP A 17 5.04 -3.27 5.65
C TRP A 17 3.74 -3.73 5.03
N VAL A 18 3.74 -4.87 4.36
CA VAL A 18 2.55 -5.38 3.69
C VAL A 18 1.92 -6.53 4.46
N LEU A 19 0.59 -6.57 4.47
CA LEU A 19 -0.18 -7.65 5.10
C LEU A 19 0.11 -8.98 4.40
N ASP A 20 0.31 -10.01 5.22
CA ASP A 20 0.65 -11.35 4.78
C ASP A 20 0.16 -12.43 5.74
N HIS A 21 0.35 -13.69 5.39
CA HIS A 21 -0.09 -14.85 6.13
C HIS A 21 1.06 -15.59 6.79
N ASN A 22 0.94 -15.84 8.09
CA ASN A 22 1.85 -16.72 8.81
C ASN A 22 1.40 -18.17 8.63
N LEU A 23 2.15 -18.95 7.85
CA LEU A 23 1.83 -20.35 7.55
C LEU A 23 1.78 -21.26 8.79
N ALA A 24 2.62 -20.98 9.79
CA ALA A 24 2.72 -21.80 10.99
C ALA A 24 1.57 -21.56 11.98
N ARG A 25 1.16 -20.30 12.13
CA ARG A 25 0.05 -19.89 13.02
C ARG A 25 -1.31 -19.92 12.35
N ASP A 26 -1.32 -20.00 11.03
CA ASP A 26 -2.48 -19.85 10.17
C ASP A 26 -3.25 -18.55 10.47
N PHE A 27 -2.52 -17.44 10.61
CA PHE A 27 -3.04 -16.15 11.06
C PHE A 27 -2.40 -14.96 10.32
N PHE A 28 -2.93 -13.76 10.53
CA PHE A 28 -2.39 -12.55 9.94
C PHE A 28 -0.96 -12.28 10.41
N SER A 29 -0.18 -11.71 9.52
CA SER A 29 1.19 -11.27 9.76
C SER A 29 1.52 -10.16 8.77
N ARG A 30 2.77 -9.74 8.77
CA ARG A 30 3.29 -8.73 7.87
C ARG A 30 4.74 -9.01 7.54
N HIS A 31 5.16 -8.54 6.37
CA HIS A 31 6.56 -8.56 5.97
C HIS A 31 6.97 -7.22 5.35
N PRO A 32 8.27 -6.87 5.38
CA PRO A 32 8.78 -5.70 4.68
C PRO A 32 8.44 -5.75 3.20
N PHE A 33 8.01 -4.65 2.60
CA PHE A 33 7.68 -4.58 1.18
C PHE A 33 8.82 -5.13 0.30
N GLN A 34 8.53 -6.08 -0.58
CA GLN A 34 9.50 -6.67 -1.51
C GLN A 34 9.16 -6.31 -2.96
N PRO A 35 9.99 -5.49 -3.65
CA PRO A 35 9.77 -5.18 -5.06
C PRO A 35 9.68 -6.43 -5.94
N GLY A 36 8.70 -6.45 -6.85
CA GLY A 36 8.54 -7.55 -7.82
C GLY A 36 7.80 -8.78 -7.29
N SER A 37 7.31 -8.77 -6.05
CA SER A 37 6.46 -9.82 -5.49
C SER A 37 5.14 -9.24 -4.98
N TYR A 38 4.03 -9.92 -5.25
CA TYR A 38 2.75 -9.56 -4.63
C TYR A 38 2.71 -10.02 -3.17
N PRO A 39 2.14 -9.23 -2.25
CA PRO A 39 1.92 -9.68 -0.88
C PRO A 39 0.98 -10.89 -0.83
N GLY A 40 1.20 -11.77 0.16
CA GLY A 40 0.49 -13.06 0.24
C GLY A 40 -0.97 -12.96 0.68
N LEU A 41 -1.43 -11.78 1.14
CA LEU A 41 -2.83 -11.50 1.44
C LEU A 41 -3.41 -10.39 0.57
N SER A 42 -4.61 -10.65 0.05
CA SER A 42 -5.40 -9.65 -0.68
C SER A 42 -6.88 -9.83 -0.40
N ILE A 43 -7.69 -8.83 -0.74
CA ILE A 43 -9.14 -8.98 -0.87
C ILE A 43 -9.55 -8.82 -2.33
N ILE A 44 -10.73 -9.34 -2.67
CA ILE A 44 -11.36 -9.12 -3.98
C ILE A 44 -12.70 -8.45 -3.70
N VAL A 45 -12.90 -7.29 -4.30
CA VAL A 45 -14.09 -6.46 -4.14
C VAL A 45 -14.66 -6.08 -5.51
N PRO A 46 -15.97 -5.79 -5.62
CA PRO A 46 -16.52 -5.12 -6.80
C PRO A 46 -15.76 -3.83 -7.09
N SER A 47 -15.58 -3.46 -8.36
CA SER A 47 -14.88 -2.21 -8.72
C SER A 47 -15.54 -0.97 -8.10
N ASP A 48 -16.86 -1.01 -7.94
CA ASP A 48 -17.79 0.01 -7.45
C ASP A 48 -18.23 -0.19 -5.99
N PHE A 49 -17.47 -0.96 -5.20
CA PHE A 49 -17.79 -1.14 -3.79
C PHE A 49 -17.81 0.19 -3.01
N THR A 50 -18.64 0.25 -1.97
CA THR A 50 -18.70 1.37 -1.02
C THR A 50 -18.23 0.94 0.36
N LEU A 51 -17.75 1.88 1.18
CA LEU A 51 -17.41 1.63 2.58
C LEU A 51 -18.58 2.05 3.49
N PRO A 52 -18.81 1.33 4.61
CA PRO A 52 -18.15 0.09 5.00
C PRO A 52 -18.61 -1.13 4.17
N THR A 53 -17.75 -2.14 4.05
CA THR A 53 -18.09 -3.39 3.36
C THR A 53 -17.49 -4.61 4.05
N GLU A 54 -18.19 -5.75 4.00
CA GLU A 54 -17.67 -7.01 4.52
C GLU A 54 -16.62 -7.59 3.56
N VAL A 55 -15.48 -8.01 4.10
CA VAL A 55 -14.35 -8.53 3.32
C VAL A 55 -13.85 -9.85 3.89
N THR A 56 -13.38 -10.70 2.98
CA THR A 56 -12.66 -11.93 3.32
C THR A 56 -11.30 -11.92 2.66
N PHE A 57 -10.25 -12.03 3.47
CA PHE A 57 -8.89 -12.13 2.97
C PHE A 57 -8.64 -13.45 2.25
N LYS A 58 -8.03 -13.34 1.07
CA LYS A 58 -7.60 -14.43 0.22
C LYS A 58 -6.09 -14.61 0.37
N LYS A 59 -5.70 -15.83 0.72
CA LYS A 59 -4.31 -16.28 0.72
C LYS A 59 -3.85 -16.52 -0.72
N GLN A 60 -2.60 -16.19 -1.02
CA GLN A 60 -1.98 -16.55 -2.29
C GLN A 60 -1.75 -18.07 -2.40
N ILE A 61 -1.51 -18.75 -1.27
CA ILE A 61 -1.37 -20.20 -1.20
C ILE A 61 -2.55 -20.85 -0.46
N SER A 62 -3.05 -21.96 -1.01
CA SER A 62 -4.23 -22.64 -0.46
C SER A 62 -3.88 -23.37 0.84
N MET A 63 -4.55 -22.99 1.94
CA MET A 63 -4.48 -23.65 3.23
C MET A 63 -5.86 -23.67 3.91
N PRO A 64 -6.14 -24.66 4.77
CA PRO A 64 -7.50 -25.12 5.07
C PRO A 64 -8.38 -24.12 5.86
N ARG A 65 -7.82 -23.19 6.64
CA ARG A 65 -8.64 -22.29 7.46
C ARG A 65 -8.93 -20.96 6.77
N ALA A 66 -10.20 -20.61 6.70
CA ALA A 66 -10.60 -19.25 6.31
C ALA A 66 -10.19 -18.24 7.40
N PHE A 67 -9.81 -17.04 6.95
CA PHE A 67 -9.69 -15.91 7.86
C PHE A 67 -11.05 -15.51 8.42
N PRO A 68 -11.09 -14.84 9.59
CA PRO A 68 -12.33 -14.27 10.09
C PRO A 68 -12.90 -13.28 9.08
N LEU A 69 -14.22 -13.19 9.03
CA LEU A 69 -14.93 -12.13 8.32
C LEU A 69 -14.68 -10.81 9.05
N LEU A 70 -14.34 -9.77 8.30
CA LEU A 70 -14.06 -8.43 8.83
C LEU A 70 -14.86 -7.40 8.04
N THR A 71 -15.20 -6.28 8.67
CA THR A 71 -15.70 -5.09 8.00
C THR A 71 -14.54 -4.18 7.67
N MET A 72 -14.36 -3.85 6.39
CA MET A 72 -13.46 -2.77 5.97
C MET A 72 -14.23 -1.46 6.05
N GLY A 73 -13.68 -0.48 6.75
CA GLY A 73 -14.27 0.86 6.90
C GLY A 73 -13.30 1.97 6.52
N ASP A 74 -13.83 3.18 6.34
CA ASP A 74 -13.06 4.38 5.96
C ASP A 74 -12.36 4.98 7.19
N ALA A 75 -11.04 5.14 7.13
CA ALA A 75 -10.23 5.79 8.16
C ALA A 75 -9.88 7.25 7.82
N GLY A 76 -10.38 7.76 6.68
CA GLY A 76 -10.01 9.07 6.13
C GLY A 76 -8.72 9.01 5.31
N GLU A 77 -8.49 10.06 4.51
CA GLU A 77 -7.24 10.26 3.74
C GLU A 77 -6.82 9.04 2.89
N ASN A 78 -7.79 8.37 2.27
CA ASN A 78 -7.62 7.15 1.48
C ASN A 78 -7.10 5.93 2.25
N LEU A 79 -7.18 5.94 3.58
CA LEU A 79 -6.85 4.82 4.44
C LEU A 79 -8.11 4.04 4.84
N VAL A 80 -7.91 2.78 5.20
CA VAL A 80 -8.99 1.92 5.70
C VAL A 80 -8.61 1.31 7.05
N PHE A 81 -9.63 0.89 7.80
CA PHE A 81 -9.46 0.01 8.95
C PHE A 81 -10.19 -1.31 8.70
N PHE A 82 -9.83 -2.34 9.47
CA PHE A 82 -10.58 -3.60 9.51
C PHE A 82 -11.12 -3.85 10.91
N LYS A 83 -12.43 -4.10 11.01
CA LYS A 83 -13.12 -4.35 12.27
C LYS A 83 -13.69 -5.76 12.31
N ASN A 84 -13.46 -6.46 13.41
CA ASN A 84 -14.16 -7.69 13.72
C ASN A 84 -15.46 -7.35 14.46
N GLU A 85 -16.60 -7.41 13.77
CA GLU A 85 -17.90 -7.04 14.36
C GLU A 85 -18.32 -7.97 15.49
N LYS A 86 -17.81 -9.21 15.54
CA LYS A 86 -18.16 -10.15 16.62
C LYS A 86 -17.54 -9.76 17.95
N THR A 87 -16.32 -9.23 17.93
CA THR A 87 -15.57 -8.84 19.13
C THR A 87 -15.54 -7.33 19.35
N ASN A 88 -16.04 -6.56 18.38
CA ASN A 88 -15.97 -5.09 18.36
C ASN A 88 -14.54 -4.56 18.54
N THR A 89 -13.58 -5.20 17.88
CA THR A 89 -12.15 -4.86 17.91
C THR A 89 -11.61 -4.66 16.50
N TYR A 90 -10.51 -3.93 16.39
CA TYR A 90 -9.85 -3.58 15.14
C TYR A 90 -8.61 -4.44 14.90
N MET A 91 -8.29 -4.63 13.62
CA MET A 91 -7.00 -5.16 13.18
C MET A 91 -5.92 -4.12 13.43
N SER A 92 -4.84 -4.52 14.11
CA SER A 92 -3.74 -3.63 14.46
C SER A 92 -2.41 -4.21 14.05
N SER A 93 -1.52 -3.35 13.55
CA SER A 93 -0.12 -3.67 13.30
C SER A 93 0.74 -3.16 14.45
N SER A 94 0.97 -4.02 15.45
CA SER A 94 1.68 -3.63 16.67
C SER A 94 3.15 -3.29 16.39
N PRO A 95 3.72 -2.23 16.99
CA PRO A 95 5.09 -1.75 16.72
C PRO A 95 6.19 -2.70 17.24
N HIS A 96 5.84 -3.77 17.95
CA HIS A 96 6.83 -4.67 18.53
C HIS A 96 7.61 -5.41 17.43
N GLU A 97 8.80 -4.89 17.11
CA GLU A 97 9.72 -5.37 16.08
C GLU A 97 9.99 -6.88 16.14
N LYS A 98 9.94 -7.46 17.34
CA LYS A 98 10.20 -8.88 17.56
C LYS A 98 9.05 -9.80 17.16
N SER A 99 7.81 -9.31 17.15
CA SER A 99 6.67 -10.19 16.92
C SER A 99 6.14 -10.11 15.48
N ARG A 100 6.36 -9.00 14.76
CA ARG A 100 5.78 -8.78 13.40
C ARG A 100 4.28 -9.09 13.38
N GLU A 101 3.61 -8.86 14.50
CA GLU A 101 2.26 -9.36 14.73
C GLU A 101 1.23 -8.38 14.19
N ILE A 102 0.30 -8.97 13.45
CA ILE A 102 -1.01 -8.39 13.24
C ILE A 102 -1.94 -9.03 14.26
N THR A 103 -2.64 -8.21 15.03
CA THR A 103 -3.64 -8.67 16.01
C THR A 103 -5.04 -8.23 15.61
N LEU A 104 -6.07 -8.80 16.24
CA LEU A 104 -7.50 -8.47 16.02
C LEU A 104 -8.20 -8.12 17.33
N ASP A 105 -7.48 -7.52 18.27
CA ASP A 105 -7.91 -7.27 19.64
C ASP A 105 -7.80 -5.80 20.05
N SER A 106 -7.42 -4.91 19.14
CA SER A 106 -7.30 -3.49 19.46
C SER A 106 -8.68 -2.87 19.69
N PRO A 107 -8.92 -2.20 20.83
CA PRO A 107 -10.20 -1.53 21.09
C PRO A 107 -10.32 -0.18 20.39
N ASN A 108 -9.20 0.37 19.90
CA ASN A 108 -9.11 1.70 19.30
C ASN A 108 -8.79 1.58 17.81
N CYS A 109 -9.08 2.63 17.06
CA CYS A 109 -8.80 2.73 15.63
C CYS A 109 -7.99 4.00 15.40
N ALA A 110 -6.65 3.90 15.44
CA ALA A 110 -5.76 5.04 15.23
C ALA A 110 -4.35 4.61 14.81
N GLY A 111 -3.86 5.12 13.68
CA GLY A 111 -2.47 4.91 13.26
C GLY A 111 -2.19 3.45 12.90
N TRP A 112 -1.82 2.62 13.88
CA TRP A 112 -1.49 1.20 13.70
C TRP A 112 -2.65 0.32 13.24
N GLU A 113 -3.89 0.77 13.42
CA GLU A 113 -5.08 0.10 12.87
C GLU A 113 -5.44 0.56 11.46
N TYR A 114 -4.69 1.51 10.90
CA TYR A 114 -4.90 2.00 9.55
C TYR A 114 -4.05 1.22 8.56
N PHE A 115 -4.63 1.03 7.38
CA PHE A 115 -4.01 0.34 6.28
C PHE A 115 -4.21 1.14 5.00
N LEU A 116 -3.16 1.26 4.21
CA LEU A 116 -3.22 1.83 2.89
C LEU A 116 -3.62 0.73 1.89
N PRO A 117 -4.81 0.81 1.24
CA PRO A 117 -5.18 -0.10 0.17
C PRO A 117 -4.29 0.12 -1.06
N LEU A 118 -3.78 -0.98 -1.61
CA LEU A 118 -2.88 -0.97 -2.74
C LEU A 118 -3.55 -1.66 -3.93
N SER A 119 -3.76 -0.92 -5.01
CA SER A 119 -4.06 -1.49 -6.32
C SER A 119 -2.80 -2.15 -6.90
N GLU A 120 -2.99 -2.95 -7.95
CA GLU A 120 -1.86 -3.56 -8.66
C GLU A 120 -0.91 -2.50 -9.25
N ASN A 121 -1.45 -1.44 -9.84
CA ASN A 121 -0.64 -0.35 -10.39
C ASN A 121 0.09 0.41 -9.28
N LEU A 122 -0.55 0.62 -8.12
CA LEU A 122 0.09 1.28 -6.98
C LEU A 122 1.26 0.45 -6.45
N LEU A 123 1.07 -0.87 -6.29
CA LEU A 123 2.14 -1.81 -5.92
C LEU A 123 3.31 -1.75 -6.90
N ARG A 124 3.03 -1.74 -8.20
CA ARG A 124 4.04 -1.65 -9.26
C ARG A 124 4.78 -0.31 -9.23
N GLY A 125 4.05 0.78 -8.96
CA GLY A 125 4.61 2.12 -8.81
C GLY A 125 5.62 2.19 -7.66
N ILE A 126 5.19 1.80 -6.46
CA ILE A 126 6.03 1.74 -5.26
C ILE A 126 7.24 0.81 -5.49
N SER A 127 7.02 -0.38 -6.06
CA SER A 127 8.10 -1.33 -6.37
C SER A 127 9.15 -0.73 -7.30
N SER A 128 8.73 0.03 -8.32
CA SER A 128 9.64 0.65 -9.28
C SER A 128 10.48 1.75 -8.64
N LEU A 129 9.92 2.50 -7.70
CA LEU A 129 10.63 3.55 -6.97
C LEU A 129 11.65 3.00 -5.96
N LEU A 130 11.45 1.78 -5.47
CA LEU A 130 12.35 1.10 -4.52
C LEU A 130 13.57 0.45 -5.21
N VAL A 131 13.54 0.24 -6.52
CA VAL A 131 14.61 -0.43 -7.27
C VAL A 131 15.45 0.59 -8.05
N PRO A 132 16.75 0.78 -7.73
CA PRO A 132 17.56 1.84 -8.33
C PRO A 132 17.64 1.82 -9.86
N SER A 133 17.58 0.65 -10.47
CA SER A 133 17.68 0.48 -11.92
C SER A 133 16.33 0.47 -12.65
N ALA A 134 15.21 0.53 -11.92
CA ALA A 134 13.88 0.40 -12.54
C ALA A 134 13.36 1.73 -13.11
N LEU A 135 13.81 2.87 -12.56
CA LEU A 135 13.42 4.20 -12.99
C LEU A 135 14.59 5.17 -12.86
N THR A 136 14.67 6.14 -13.76
CA THR A 136 15.43 7.38 -13.53
C THR A 136 14.44 8.47 -13.13
N ILE A 137 14.69 9.09 -11.98
CA ILE A 137 13.83 10.11 -11.37
C ILE A 137 14.63 11.41 -11.33
N VAL A 138 14.13 12.46 -11.99
CA VAL A 138 14.79 13.77 -12.05
C VAL A 138 13.83 14.82 -11.51
N ASP A 139 14.31 15.62 -10.55
CA ASP A 139 13.57 16.79 -10.07
C ASP A 139 13.54 17.86 -11.17
N SER A 140 12.33 18.27 -11.60
CA SER A 140 12.18 19.20 -12.72
C SER A 140 12.74 20.60 -12.44
N ALA A 141 12.76 21.04 -11.18
CA ALA A 141 13.23 22.38 -10.82
C ALA A 141 14.76 22.44 -10.74
N SER A 142 15.37 21.45 -10.09
CA SER A 142 16.83 21.40 -9.88
C SER A 142 17.61 20.63 -10.96
N GLN A 143 16.90 19.86 -11.80
CA GLN A 143 17.48 18.93 -12.77
C GLN A 143 18.39 17.87 -12.13
N SER A 144 18.24 17.64 -10.82
CA SER A 144 19.02 16.65 -10.08
C SER A 144 18.39 15.26 -10.16
N VAL A 145 19.23 14.23 -10.26
CA VAL A 145 18.78 12.83 -10.17
C VAL A 145 18.51 12.50 -8.70
N LEU A 146 17.33 11.98 -8.42
CA LEU A 146 16.90 11.59 -7.08
C LEU A 146 17.27 10.14 -6.77
N SER A 147 17.47 9.87 -5.48
CA SER A 147 17.69 8.51 -4.98
C SER A 147 16.39 7.71 -4.94
N THR A 148 16.50 6.40 -4.74
CA THR A 148 15.34 5.51 -4.58
C THR A 148 14.51 5.86 -3.36
N LEU A 149 13.24 5.46 -3.43
CA LEU A 149 12.28 5.62 -2.34
C LEU A 149 12.79 4.95 -1.06
N LYS A 150 12.59 5.64 0.06
CA LYS A 150 12.57 5.07 1.40
C LYS A 150 11.16 5.21 1.93
N ILE A 151 10.68 4.18 2.63
CA ILE A 151 9.37 4.19 3.27
C ILE A 151 9.59 4.28 4.77
N HIS A 152 8.85 5.18 5.41
CA HIS A 152 8.85 5.41 6.85
C HIS A 152 7.46 5.20 7.42
N ASP A 153 7.40 5.16 8.75
CA ASP A 153 6.14 5.12 9.50
C ASP A 153 5.19 6.28 9.11
N GLY A 154 3.89 6.02 9.18
CA GLY A 154 2.84 6.98 8.81
C GLY A 154 2.62 7.09 7.30
N PHE A 155 2.90 6.01 6.56
CA PHE A 155 2.77 5.98 5.09
C PHE A 155 3.59 7.07 4.40
N ILE A 156 4.79 7.38 4.90
CA ILE A 156 5.62 8.44 4.34
C ILE A 156 6.66 7.86 3.39
N GLY A 157 6.64 8.34 2.14
CA GLY A 157 7.67 8.11 1.16
C GLY A 157 8.71 9.24 1.17
N GLN A 158 9.98 8.90 1.02
CA GLN A 158 11.07 9.85 0.89
C GLN A 158 11.94 9.54 -0.34
N LEU A 159 12.17 10.55 -1.17
CA LEU A 159 13.08 10.52 -2.31
C LEU A 159 14.16 11.57 -2.07
N SER A 160 15.40 11.14 -1.85
CA SER A 160 16.49 11.99 -1.34
C SER A 160 16.08 12.72 -0.04
N GLU A 161 15.99 14.05 -0.04
CA GLU A 161 15.63 14.84 1.15
C GLU A 161 14.15 15.24 1.19
N THR A 162 13.39 14.97 0.13
CA THR A 162 11.99 15.38 0.03
C THR A 162 11.06 14.22 0.40
N SER A 163 10.12 14.50 1.30
CA SER A 163 9.11 13.52 1.75
C SER A 163 7.73 13.85 1.19
N PHE A 164 6.90 12.83 1.01
CA PHE A 164 5.50 12.91 0.58
C PHE A 164 4.68 11.79 1.25
N ALA A 165 3.40 12.04 1.49
CA ALA A 165 2.50 11.03 2.04
C ALA A 165 2.01 10.11 0.91
N LEU A 166 2.19 8.78 1.05
CA LEU A 166 1.78 7.81 0.04
C LEU A 166 0.28 7.85 -0.21
N ASN A 167 -0.50 7.99 0.86
CA ASN A 167 -1.97 8.02 0.85
C ASN A 167 -2.56 9.29 0.20
N GLU A 168 -1.79 10.37 0.08
CA GLU A 168 -2.18 11.58 -0.63
C GLU A 168 -1.74 11.58 -2.11
N ASN A 169 -0.84 10.67 -2.48
CA ASN A 169 -0.18 10.67 -3.79
C ASN A 169 -0.50 9.40 -4.61
N LEU A 170 -1.68 8.81 -4.41
CA LEU A 170 -2.06 7.54 -5.03
C LEU A 170 -2.06 7.60 -6.55
N GLU A 171 -2.67 8.63 -7.15
CA GLU A 171 -2.72 8.79 -8.60
C GLU A 171 -1.32 8.91 -9.23
N ALA A 172 -0.43 9.67 -8.57
CA ALA A 172 0.95 9.84 -8.99
C ALA A 172 1.70 8.49 -9.02
N LEU A 173 1.55 7.72 -7.95
CA LEU A 173 2.14 6.39 -7.80
C LEU A 173 1.54 5.37 -8.78
N GLU A 174 0.23 5.39 -9.02
CA GLU A 174 -0.43 4.53 -10.01
C GLU A 174 0.01 4.83 -11.45
N LYS A 175 0.19 6.12 -11.78
CA LYS A 175 0.70 6.54 -13.09
C LYS A 175 2.13 6.05 -13.32
N ILE A 176 2.98 6.06 -12.29
CA ILE A 176 4.32 5.45 -12.33
C ILE A 176 4.22 3.94 -12.54
N GLY A 177 3.32 3.26 -11.83
CA GLY A 177 3.08 1.84 -12.01
C GLY A 177 2.73 1.49 -13.46
N SER A 178 1.90 2.32 -14.08
CA SER A 178 1.37 2.12 -15.43
C SER A 178 2.33 2.53 -16.55
N LEU A 179 3.45 3.20 -16.25
CA LEU A 179 4.39 3.74 -17.24
C LEU A 179 5.00 2.64 -18.15
N PRO A 180 4.84 2.66 -19.48
CA PRO A 180 5.46 1.65 -20.35
C PRO A 180 7.00 1.65 -20.27
N ALA A 181 7.64 0.52 -20.57
CA ALA A 181 9.10 0.48 -20.73
C ALA A 181 9.55 1.38 -21.89
N GLY A 182 10.68 2.05 -21.73
CA GLY A 182 11.20 3.02 -22.71
C GLY A 182 10.46 4.35 -22.77
N SER A 183 9.51 4.61 -21.88
CA SER A 183 8.75 5.86 -21.85
C SER A 183 9.13 6.75 -20.68
N SER A 184 8.86 8.05 -20.82
CA SER A 184 8.99 9.04 -19.78
C SER A 184 7.69 9.81 -19.60
N THR A 185 7.49 10.33 -18.40
CA THR A 185 6.34 11.18 -18.09
C THR A 185 6.69 12.13 -16.95
N GLU A 186 5.98 13.25 -16.93
CA GLU A 186 5.98 14.16 -15.78
C GLU A 186 4.94 13.71 -14.77
N ILE A 187 5.35 13.63 -13.50
CA ILE A 187 4.52 13.27 -12.36
C ILE A 187 4.58 14.38 -11.31
N THR A 188 3.42 14.79 -10.82
CA THR A 188 3.33 15.75 -9.73
C THR A 188 3.00 15.00 -8.43
N PHE A 189 3.85 15.18 -7.44
CA PHE A 189 3.59 14.80 -6.05
C PHE A 189 3.20 16.03 -5.23
N LEU A 190 2.54 15.82 -4.10
CA LEU A 190 2.37 16.80 -3.04
C LEU A 190 3.39 16.51 -1.95
N LYS A 191 4.20 17.52 -1.59
CA LYS A 191 5.16 17.38 -0.49
C LYS A 191 4.42 17.22 0.83
N HIS A 192 4.98 16.37 1.69
CA HIS A 192 4.50 16.20 3.05
C HIS A 192 4.60 17.53 3.83
N GLN A 193 3.61 17.82 4.66
CA GLN A 193 3.44 19.05 5.48
C GLN A 193 3.13 20.34 4.71
N SER A 194 3.81 20.64 3.61
CA SER A 194 3.56 21.89 2.87
C SER A 194 2.44 21.78 1.83
N HIS A 195 2.12 20.55 1.39
CA HIS A 195 1.21 20.25 0.27
C HIS A 195 1.56 21.01 -1.02
N GLU A 196 2.81 21.47 -1.14
CA GLU A 196 3.27 22.12 -2.36
C GLU A 196 3.45 21.07 -3.47
N PRO A 197 3.08 21.42 -4.72
CA PRO A 197 3.39 20.59 -5.87
C PRO A 197 4.89 20.38 -6.02
N TRP A 198 5.28 19.14 -6.29
CA TRP A 198 6.63 18.71 -6.57
C TRP A 198 6.66 17.89 -7.85
N ILE A 199 7.25 18.47 -8.89
CA ILE A 199 7.19 17.94 -10.24
C ILE A 199 8.46 17.14 -10.54
N LEU A 200 8.27 15.89 -10.94
CA LEU A 200 9.33 14.93 -11.25
C LEU A 200 9.20 14.44 -12.68
N ASN A 201 10.33 14.43 -13.39
CA ASN A 201 10.46 13.70 -14.65
C ASN A 201 10.86 12.25 -14.33
N ILE A 202 9.99 11.30 -14.67
CA ILE A 202 10.21 9.88 -14.42
C ILE A 202 10.35 9.16 -15.76
N SER A 203 11.40 8.36 -15.90
CA SER A 203 11.62 7.55 -17.09
C SER A 203 11.89 6.09 -16.73
N ARG A 204 11.31 5.18 -17.51
CA ARG A 204 11.49 3.74 -17.38
C ARG A 204 12.38 3.25 -18.52
N PRO A 205 13.51 2.57 -18.26
CA PRO A 205 14.40 2.09 -19.32
C PRO A 205 13.72 1.07 -20.23
N LEU A 206 14.24 0.91 -21.45
CA LEU A 206 13.96 -0.27 -22.30
C LEU A 206 14.72 -1.45 -21.69
N ALA A 207 14.02 -2.56 -21.43
CA ALA A 207 14.61 -3.79 -20.93
C ALA A 207 15.51 -4.45 -21.99
#